data_AF-X1FS78-F1
#
_entry.id   AF-X1FS78-F1
#
_cell.length_a   1.000
_cell.length_b   1.000
_cell.length_c   1.000
_cell.angle_alpha   90.00
_cell.angle_beta   90.00
_cell.angle_gamma   90.00
#
_symmetry.space_group_name_H-M   'P 1'
#
loop_
_entity.id
_entity.type
_entity.pdbx_description
1 polymer ?
#
loop_
_entity_poly.entity_id
_entity_poly.type
_entity_poly.pdbx_seq_one_letter_code
_entity_poly.pdbx_strand_id
1 'polypeptide(L)'
;VQRMILAEDKEEREKELEKLEPMQKEDFKGILIEMEGLPVIIRLLDPPLHEFLPNYEDLLLEINKLEFQNSDKKKIEEKRELLQRVTGLREMNPMLGHRGCRLGITFPEVYNMQTRAVFEAAAELLLEGRKVYPEIMIPLVFH
;
A
#
# COMPACT_ATOMS: atom_id res chain seq x y z
N VAL A 1 0.58 4.45 -4.02
CA VAL A 1 -0.29 3.49 -3.30
C VAL A 1 -1.66 3.35 -3.94
N GLN A 2 -2.43 4.43 -4.15
CA GLN A 2 -3.79 4.34 -4.75
C GLN A 2 -3.86 3.59 -6.08
N ARG A 3 -2.91 3.81 -6.99
CA ARG A 3 -2.88 3.12 -8.29
C ARG A 3 -2.75 1.60 -8.16
N MET A 4 -1.91 1.11 -7.24
CA MET A 4 -1.80 -0.32 -6.92
C MET A 4 -3.13 -0.90 -6.42
N ILE A 5 -3.90 -0.14 -5.64
CA ILE A 5 -5.21 -0.57 -5.10
C ILE A 5 -6.26 -0.65 -6.22
N LEU A 6 -6.16 0.25 -7.19
CA LEU A 6 -7.06 0.33 -8.34
C LEU A 6 -6.67 -0.61 -9.49
N ALA A 7 -5.51 -1.27 -9.42
CA ALA A 7 -5.08 -2.21 -10.45
C ALA A 7 -6.08 -3.36 -10.62
N GLU A 8 -6.37 -3.73 -11.88
CA GLU A 8 -7.32 -4.80 -12.22
C GLU A 8 -6.70 -6.18 -12.13
N ASP A 9 -5.45 -6.27 -12.53
CA ASP A 9 -4.70 -7.51 -12.57
C ASP A 9 -3.39 -7.41 -11.79
N LYS A 10 -2.73 -8.56 -11.69
CA LYS A 10 -1.47 -8.70 -10.96
C LYS A 10 -0.33 -7.93 -11.63
N GLU A 11 -0.28 -7.92 -12.97
CA GLU A 11 0.83 -7.28 -13.70
C GLU A 11 0.79 -5.76 -13.55
N GLU A 12 -0.39 -5.15 -13.63
CA GLU A 12 -0.58 -3.74 -13.36
C GLU A 12 -0.23 -3.41 -11.91
N ARG A 13 -0.63 -4.27 -10.97
CA ARG A 13 -0.28 -4.08 -9.55
C ARG A 13 1.23 -4.10 -9.33
N GLU A 14 1.93 -5.07 -9.92
CA GLU A 14 3.39 -5.18 -9.86
C GLU A 14 4.08 -3.93 -10.45
N LYS A 15 3.63 -3.44 -11.61
CA LYS A 15 4.15 -2.19 -12.21
C LYS A 15 3.97 -0.97 -11.32
N GLU A 16 2.85 -0.87 -10.60
CA GLU A 16 2.63 0.23 -9.66
C GLU A 16 3.42 0.06 -8.35
N LEU A 17 3.69 -1.19 -7.94
CA LEU A 17 4.56 -1.52 -6.80
C LEU A 17 6.02 -1.19 -7.08
N GLU A 18 6.53 -1.46 -8.28
CA GLU A 18 7.90 -1.11 -8.70
C GLU A 18 8.19 0.39 -8.56
N LYS A 19 7.17 1.25 -8.71
CA LYS A 19 7.30 2.70 -8.50
C LYS A 19 7.38 3.08 -7.03
N LEU A 20 6.81 2.27 -6.13
CA LEU A 20 6.81 2.48 -4.68
C LEU A 20 8.05 1.91 -4.01
N GLU A 21 8.58 0.82 -4.55
CA GLU A 21 9.76 0.11 -4.04
C GLU A 21 10.97 1.02 -3.76
N PRO A 22 11.42 1.90 -4.68
CA PRO A 22 12.57 2.76 -4.40
C PRO A 22 12.32 3.73 -3.25
N MET A 23 11.09 4.27 -3.13
CA MET A 23 10.73 5.16 -2.04
C MET A 23 10.79 4.43 -0.69
N GLN A 24 10.22 3.23 -0.62
CA GLN A 24 10.27 2.42 0.61
C GLN A 24 11.70 2.01 0.96
N LYS A 25 12.51 1.65 -0.04
CA LYS A 25 13.92 1.28 0.18
C LYS A 25 14.68 2.46 0.80
N GLU A 26 14.51 3.67 0.27
CA GLU A 26 15.13 4.88 0.82
C GLU A 26 14.70 5.14 2.26
N ASP A 27 13.40 5.01 2.57
CA ASP A 27 12.87 5.16 3.93
C ASP A 27 13.48 4.12 4.89
N PHE A 28 13.50 2.83 4.51
CA PHE A 28 14.11 1.78 5.32
C PHE A 28 15.61 1.98 5.49
N LYS A 29 16.31 2.41 4.45
CA LYS A 29 17.73 2.73 4.53
C LYS A 29 17.99 3.83 5.55
N GLY A 30 17.19 4.90 5.53
CA GLY A 30 17.25 5.98 6.51
C GLY A 30 17.03 5.48 7.94
N ILE A 31 15.98 4.70 8.18
CA ILE A 31 15.68 4.13 9.51
C ILE A 31 16.82 3.23 10.01
N LEU A 32 17.35 2.36 9.14
CA LEU A 32 18.41 1.42 9.50
C LEU A 32 19.75 2.12 9.78
N ILE A 33 20.04 3.24 9.10
CA ILE A 33 21.21 4.08 9.39
C ILE A 33 21.11 4.68 10.79
N GLU A 34 19.95 5.27 11.14
CA GLU A 34 19.74 5.88 12.45
C GLU A 34 19.79 4.86 13.60
N MET A 35 19.48 3.60 13.29
CA MET A 35 19.43 2.49 14.24
C MET A 35 20.67 1.59 14.19
N GLU A 36 21.80 2.10 13.69
CA GLU A 36 23.03 1.31 13.56
C GLU A 36 23.43 0.62 14.88
N GLY A 37 23.63 -0.69 14.81
CA GLY A 37 23.96 -1.53 15.97
C GLY A 37 22.75 -2.07 16.76
N LEU A 38 21.52 -1.68 16.42
CA LEU A 38 20.29 -2.07 17.12
C LEU A 38 19.34 -2.89 16.21
N PRO A 39 18.52 -3.78 16.79
CA PRO A 39 17.46 -4.47 16.05
C PRO A 39 16.34 -3.50 15.65
N VAL A 40 15.86 -3.63 14.42
CA VAL A 40 14.75 -2.85 13.87
C VAL A 40 13.65 -3.78 13.40
N ILE A 41 12.53 -3.79 14.11
CA ILE A 41 11.37 -4.61 13.78
C ILE A 41 10.47 -3.83 12.80
N ILE A 42 10.36 -4.33 11.59
CA ILE A 42 9.58 -3.74 10.50
C ILE A 42 8.29 -4.55 10.33
N ARG A 43 7.17 -3.94 10.72
CA ARG A 43 5.85 -4.51 10.48
C ARG A 43 5.43 -4.29 9.03
N LEU A 44 5.08 -5.36 8.34
CA LEU A 44 4.53 -5.28 6.98
C LEU A 44 3.16 -4.58 6.96
N LEU A 45 2.66 -4.29 5.76
CA LEU A 45 1.41 -3.57 5.56
C LEU A 45 0.26 -4.24 6.34
N ASP A 46 -0.33 -3.47 7.24
CA ASP A 46 -1.43 -3.85 8.12
C ASP A 46 -2.77 -3.18 7.81
N PRO A 47 -2.86 -1.89 7.43
CA PRO A 47 -4.18 -1.27 7.21
C PRO A 47 -4.91 -1.85 5.99
N PRO A 48 -6.26 -1.91 6.03
CA PRO A 48 -7.06 -2.27 4.88
C PRO A 48 -6.93 -1.25 3.76
N LEU A 49 -7.09 -1.69 2.52
CA LEU A 49 -6.82 -0.86 1.33
C LEU A 49 -7.73 0.37 1.21
N HIS A 50 -8.97 0.31 1.73
CA HIS A 50 -9.90 1.44 1.66
C HIS A 50 -9.42 2.67 2.46
N GLU A 51 -8.52 2.51 3.44
CA GLU A 51 -7.94 3.64 4.18
C GLU A 51 -7.08 4.56 3.28
N PHE A 52 -6.60 4.06 2.14
CA PHE A 52 -5.81 4.83 1.20
C PHE A 52 -6.65 5.46 0.07
N LEU A 53 -7.95 5.19 0.03
CA LEU A 53 -8.86 5.68 -1.00
C LEU A 53 -9.69 6.88 -0.49
N PRO A 54 -10.23 7.72 -1.39
CA PRO A 54 -11.16 8.77 -1.00
C PRO A 54 -12.39 8.23 -0.27
N ASN A 55 -12.94 9.02 0.64
CA ASN A 55 -14.17 8.67 1.34
C ASN A 55 -15.33 8.52 0.33
N TYR A 56 -16.14 7.47 0.52
CA TYR A 56 -17.32 7.18 -0.30
C TYR A 56 -18.29 8.37 -0.42
N GLU A 57 -18.60 9.03 0.70
CA GLU A 57 -19.55 10.15 0.75
C GLU A 57 -19.00 11.37 0.02
N ASP A 58 -17.72 11.68 0.22
CA ASP A 58 -17.05 12.78 -0.47
C ASP A 58 -17.02 12.56 -1.99
N LEU A 59 -16.73 11.32 -2.42
CA LEU A 59 -16.68 10.96 -3.82
C LEU A 59 -18.07 11.03 -4.48
N LEU A 60 -19.13 10.59 -3.79
CA LEU A 60 -20.51 10.76 -4.23
C LEU A 60 -20.89 12.23 -4.39
N LEU A 61 -20.57 13.05 -3.40
CA LEU A 61 -20.84 14.50 -3.45
C LEU A 61 -20.10 15.16 -4.60
N GLU A 62 -18.86 14.74 -4.88
CA GLU A 62 -18.07 15.25 -6.00
C GLU A 62 -18.68 14.87 -7.35
N ILE A 63 -19.10 13.61 -7.53
CA ILE A 63 -19.78 13.16 -8.75
C ILE A 63 -21.07 13.97 -8.98
N ASN A 64 -21.92 14.10 -7.96
CA ASN A 64 -23.17 14.85 -8.04
C ASN A 64 -22.93 16.33 -8.41
N LYS A 65 -21.89 16.97 -7.85
CA LYS A 65 -21.52 18.34 -8.21
C LYS A 65 -21.08 18.46 -9.66
N LEU A 66 -20.27 17.53 -10.16
CA LEU A 66 -19.80 17.53 -11.55
C LEU A 66 -20.95 17.31 -12.54
N GLU A 67 -21.88 16.43 -12.21
CA GLU A 67 -23.09 16.18 -13.00
C GLU A 67 -23.98 17.42 -13.05
N PHE A 68 -24.23 18.07 -11.90
CA PHE A 68 -25.02 19.30 -11.84
C PHE A 68 -24.39 20.44 -12.65
N GLN A 69 -23.06 20.53 -12.66
CA GLN A 69 -22.31 21.55 -13.40
C GLN A 69 -22.18 21.25 -14.90
N ASN A 70 -22.75 20.15 -15.42
CA ASN A 70 -22.52 19.66 -16.79
C ASN A 70 -21.02 19.65 -17.16
N SER A 71 -20.20 19.21 -16.22
CA SER A 71 -18.75 19.08 -16.41
C SER A 71 -18.42 17.99 -17.44
N ASP A 72 -17.14 17.87 -17.78
CA ASP A 72 -16.65 16.86 -18.72
C ASP A 72 -17.14 15.44 -18.33
N LYS A 73 -17.85 14.80 -19.27
CA LYS A 73 -18.40 13.45 -19.11
C LYS A 73 -17.32 12.42 -18.81
N LYS A 74 -16.12 12.58 -19.39
CA LYS A 74 -15.01 11.64 -19.16
C LYS A 74 -14.58 11.64 -17.69
N LYS A 75 -14.48 12.83 -17.09
CA LYS A 75 -14.11 13.00 -15.68
C LYS A 75 -15.16 12.45 -14.72
N ILE A 76 -16.44 12.55 -15.08
CA ILE A 76 -17.54 11.94 -14.32
C ILE A 76 -17.43 10.42 -14.35
N GLU A 77 -17.15 9.83 -15.51
CA GLU A 77 -17.01 8.39 -15.66
C GLU A 77 -15.82 7.84 -14.87
N GLU A 78 -14.65 8.48 -14.97
CA GLU A 78 -13.46 8.10 -14.17
C GLU A 78 -13.75 8.10 -12.66
N LYS A 79 -14.55 9.05 -12.18
CA LYS A 79 -14.97 9.08 -10.76
C LYS A 79 -16.00 8.02 -10.41
N ARG A 80 -16.89 7.66 -11.33
CA ARG A 80 -17.85 6.56 -11.15
C ARG A 80 -17.13 5.21 -11.07
N GLU A 81 -16.13 4.98 -11.90
CA GLU A 81 -15.26 3.79 -11.82
C GLU A 81 -14.55 3.74 -10.46
N LEU A 82 -13.96 4.86 -10.02
CA LEU A 82 -13.36 4.96 -8.68
C LEU A 82 -14.38 4.66 -7.57
N LEU A 83 -15.61 5.15 -7.70
CA LEU A 83 -16.68 4.91 -6.72
C LEU A 83 -17.05 3.43 -6.66
N GLN A 84 -17.12 2.73 -7.80
CA GLN A 84 -17.35 1.29 -7.83
C GLN A 84 -16.25 0.54 -7.07
N ARG A 85 -14.97 0.91 -7.27
CA ARG A 85 -13.84 0.31 -6.56
C ARG A 85 -13.88 0.57 -5.05
N VAL A 86 -14.12 1.83 -4.65
CA VAL A 86 -14.27 2.20 -3.23
C VAL A 86 -15.41 1.41 -2.59
N THR A 87 -16.52 1.24 -3.29
CA THR A 87 -17.67 0.47 -2.81
C THR A 87 -17.33 -1.01 -2.65
N GLY A 88 -16.61 -1.60 -3.61
CA GLY A 88 -16.18 -3.00 -3.55
C GLY A 88 -15.19 -3.31 -2.42
N LEU A 89 -14.40 -2.33 -2.00
CA LEU A 89 -13.44 -2.45 -0.89
C LEU A 89 -14.01 -2.01 0.47
N ARG A 90 -15.29 -1.59 0.51
CA ARG A 90 -15.95 -1.15 1.72
C ARG A 90 -16.35 -2.34 2.57
N GLU A 91 -15.94 -2.31 3.82
CA GLU A 91 -16.23 -3.36 4.79
C GLU A 91 -17.10 -2.81 5.92
N MET A 92 -17.98 -3.63 6.47
CA MET A 92 -18.80 -3.23 7.62
C MET A 92 -17.93 -2.98 8.86
N ASN A 93 -16.91 -3.80 9.08
CA ASN A 93 -15.98 -3.71 10.22
C ASN A 93 -14.52 -3.81 9.75
N PRO A 94 -13.90 -2.69 9.33
CA PRO A 94 -12.52 -2.66 8.84
C PRO A 94 -11.47 -3.29 9.78
N MET A 95 -11.67 -3.17 11.09
CA MET A 95 -10.77 -3.76 12.10
C MET A 95 -10.68 -5.28 12.01
N LEU A 96 -11.74 -5.94 11.54
CA LEU A 96 -11.82 -7.40 11.40
C LEU A 96 -11.84 -7.84 9.94
N GLY A 97 -11.56 -6.92 9.00
CA GLY A 97 -11.71 -7.14 7.57
C GLY A 97 -10.45 -7.64 6.86
N HIS A 98 -10.33 -7.27 5.60
CA HIS A 98 -9.30 -7.72 4.68
C HIS A 98 -8.03 -6.86 4.81
N ARG A 99 -7.22 -7.22 5.80
CA ARG A 99 -6.05 -6.46 6.24
C ARG A 99 -4.96 -7.38 6.80
N GLY A 100 -3.78 -6.83 7.09
CA GLY A 100 -2.64 -7.57 7.62
C GLY A 100 -2.28 -8.81 6.78
N CYS A 101 -1.99 -9.95 7.44
CA CYS A 101 -1.56 -11.16 6.75
C CYS A 101 -2.55 -11.64 5.66
N ARG A 102 -3.86 -11.40 5.84
CA ARG A 102 -4.90 -11.79 4.86
C ARG A 102 -4.65 -11.11 3.52
N LEU A 103 -4.33 -9.82 3.57
CA LEU A 103 -4.00 -9.03 2.39
C LEU A 103 -2.70 -9.53 1.73
N GLY A 104 -1.70 -9.86 2.54
CA GLY A 104 -0.43 -10.43 2.04
C GLY A 104 -0.60 -11.82 1.41
N ILE A 105 -1.63 -12.58 1.79
CA ILE A 105 -1.96 -13.87 1.16
C ILE A 105 -2.66 -13.66 -0.18
N THR A 106 -3.63 -12.75 -0.27
CA THR A 106 -4.36 -12.50 -1.52
C THR A 106 -3.53 -11.72 -2.55
N PHE A 107 -2.65 -10.84 -2.08
CA PHE A 107 -1.80 -9.97 -2.89
C PHE A 107 -0.33 -10.11 -2.46
N PRO A 108 0.30 -11.27 -2.71
CA PRO A 108 1.65 -11.57 -2.23
C PRO A 108 2.71 -10.60 -2.76
N GLU A 109 2.50 -10.04 -3.95
CA GLU A 109 3.37 -9.01 -4.54
C GLU A 109 3.57 -7.79 -3.63
N VAL A 110 2.58 -7.44 -2.79
CA VAL A 110 2.72 -6.33 -1.83
C VAL A 110 3.79 -6.66 -0.79
N TYR A 111 3.70 -7.85 -0.16
CA TYR A 111 4.67 -8.27 0.85
C TYR A 111 6.04 -8.56 0.24
N ASN A 112 6.07 -9.08 -0.99
CA ASN A 112 7.32 -9.30 -1.72
C ASN A 112 8.06 -7.98 -1.97
N MET A 113 7.35 -6.94 -2.44
CA MET A 113 7.94 -5.61 -2.66
C MET A 113 8.48 -5.02 -1.35
N GLN A 114 7.70 -5.04 -0.27
CA GLN A 114 8.16 -4.52 1.03
C GLN A 114 9.37 -5.28 1.56
N THR A 115 9.34 -6.61 1.49
CA THR A 115 10.42 -7.47 1.96
C THR A 115 11.69 -7.25 1.14
N ARG A 116 11.57 -7.12 -0.18
CA ARG A 116 12.68 -6.78 -1.07
C ARG A 116 13.27 -5.42 -0.70
N ALA A 117 12.44 -4.38 -0.57
CA ALA A 117 12.90 -3.05 -0.19
C ALA A 117 13.69 -3.03 1.13
N VAL A 118 13.22 -3.77 2.15
CA VAL A 118 13.94 -3.91 3.42
C VAL A 118 15.31 -4.58 3.24
N PHE A 119 15.35 -5.73 2.56
CA PHE A 119 16.60 -6.48 2.44
C PHE A 119 17.59 -5.86 1.46
N GLU A 120 17.13 -5.16 0.41
CA GLU A 120 18.01 -4.38 -0.45
C GLU A 120 18.63 -3.21 0.31
N ALA A 121 17.83 -2.46 1.09
CA ALA A 121 18.35 -1.39 1.95
C ALA A 121 19.40 -1.93 2.93
N ALA A 122 19.12 -3.05 3.59
CA ALA A 122 20.06 -3.68 4.52
C ALA A 122 21.32 -4.18 3.81
N ALA A 123 21.21 -4.80 2.63
CA ALA A 123 22.35 -5.29 1.87
C ALA A 123 23.27 -4.15 1.41
N GLU A 124 22.72 -3.04 0.95
CA GLU A 124 23.51 -1.84 0.61
C GLU A 124 24.29 -1.32 1.83
N LEU A 125 23.64 -1.22 2.99
CA LEU A 125 24.28 -0.74 4.23
C LEU A 125 25.37 -1.70 4.74
N LEU A 126 25.16 -3.01 4.58
CA LEU A 126 26.18 -4.02 4.91
C LEU A 126 27.41 -3.89 4.00
N LEU A 127 27.22 -3.62 2.69
CA LEU A 127 28.31 -3.36 1.75
C LEU A 127 29.06 -2.05 2.07
N GLU A 128 28.36 -1.06 2.63
CA GLU A 128 28.95 0.17 3.18
C GLU A 128 29.67 -0.06 4.53
N GLY A 129 29.64 -1.28 5.08
CA GLY A 129 30.31 -1.65 6.32
C GLY A 129 29.54 -1.32 7.60
N ARG A 130 28.27 -0.93 7.49
CA ARG A 130 27.40 -0.62 8.63
C ARG A 130 26.83 -1.89 9.26
N LYS A 131 26.52 -1.81 10.55
CA LYS A 131 25.89 -2.92 11.30
C LYS A 131 24.39 -2.70 11.42
N VAL A 132 23.61 -3.42 10.62
CA VAL A 132 22.15 -3.32 10.61
C VAL A 132 21.50 -4.67 10.89
N TYR A 133 20.37 -4.65 11.60
CA TYR A 133 19.66 -5.85 12.06
C TYR A 133 18.15 -5.73 11.79
N PRO A 134 17.71 -5.83 10.52
CA PRO A 134 16.28 -5.78 10.19
C PRO A 134 15.58 -7.08 10.58
N GLU A 135 14.40 -6.97 11.18
CA GLU A 135 13.50 -8.08 11.49
C GLU A 135 12.14 -7.82 10.83
N ILE A 136 11.59 -8.82 10.12
CA ILE A 136 10.29 -8.71 9.47
C ILE A 136 9.20 -9.26 10.40
N MET A 137 8.18 -8.45 10.67
CA MET A 137 7.01 -8.84 11.44
C MET A 137 5.76 -8.87 10.57
N ILE A 138 5.11 -10.03 10.52
CA ILE A 138 3.83 -10.20 9.82
C ILE A 138 2.68 -9.80 10.76
N PRO A 139 1.83 -8.82 10.39
CA PRO A 139 0.71 -8.41 11.21
C PRO A 139 -0.48 -9.39 11.18
N LEU A 140 -1.24 -9.41 12.28
CA LEU A 140 -2.52 -10.13 12.40
C LEU A 140 -2.44 -11.62 12.06
N VAL A 141 -1.44 -12.35 12.56
CA VAL A 141 -1.37 -13.81 12.44
C VAL A 141 -2.14 -14.47 13.58
N PHE A 142 -2.95 -15.49 13.27
CA PHE A 142 -3.70 -16.26 14.28
C PHE A 142 -3.66 -17.78 14.06
N HIS A 143 -3.00 -18.25 12.99
CA HIS A 143 -2.82 -19.67 12.63
C HIS A 143 -1.72 -19.79 11.57
#